data_AF-A0AAQ1UJD3-F1
#
_entry.id   AF-A0AAQ1UJD3-F1
#
_cell.length_a   1.000
_cell.length_b   1.000
_cell.length_c   1.000
_cell.angle_alpha   90.00
_cell.angle_beta   90.00
_cell.angle_gamma   90.00
#
_symmetry.space_group_name_H-M   'P 1'
#
loop_
_entity.id
_entity.type
_entity.pdbx_description
1 polymer ?
#
loop_
_entity_poly.entity_id
_entity_poly.type
_entity_poly.pdbx_seq_one_letter_code
_entity_poly.pdbx_strand_id
1 'polypeptide(L)'
;MGFWKKMRVLVFPLFSQNREKCEVETSRLLAEMAKKLETTYKSARFGICTYALILDKRHPKKDRNTFPVAMRYTIDRKSWYNFVAGEFTKEDFSKICTLSAKAVRSELYDKKVEFDAIFERQVELIERLGNSLTLDRIKTAITGVDTSKEASFFSVWQDRINFFRTNNNGEQYTTAESYECAMKSFQKILWDRPITGFKVGKEDIEYWSNGMQNGVLNENGELIGQIREATRGLYLRNCRAVWNECVSLGYLTNQEYPFSNVKKKKLVAIPVGDTRKNHYLNVQQMTELYRVFIDKRYPDTWKKGYVENAHYSLGLFLAQYLCNGFNMADAAELKYSQFYFDSGRKAFKFKRVKTRNRTEGGGEIIIPIIEPLQKILDEIAAEPVLNGFVFPDILQGATHKAIKRKRISQENSNVQDRVIKISQDVLN
;
A
#
# COMPACT_ATOMS: atom_id res chain seq x y z
N MET A 1 -95.54 -44.10 13.77
CA MET A 1 -94.47 -44.21 12.75
C MET A 1 -94.13 -42.90 12.00
N GLY A 2 -94.73 -41.74 12.31
CA GLY A 2 -94.55 -40.49 11.54
C GLY A 2 -93.47 -39.51 12.02
N PHE A 3 -93.13 -39.51 13.31
CA PHE A 3 -92.24 -38.49 13.90
C PHE A 3 -90.76 -38.69 13.51
N TRP A 4 -90.28 -39.94 13.57
CA TRP A 4 -88.92 -40.30 13.18
C TRP A 4 -88.66 -40.14 11.67
N LYS A 5 -89.68 -40.32 10.84
CA LYS A 5 -89.57 -40.14 9.39
C LYS A 5 -89.44 -38.65 9.02
N LYS A 6 -90.14 -37.75 9.72
CA LYS A 6 -90.00 -36.29 9.55
C LYS A 6 -88.66 -35.75 10.06
N MET A 7 -88.16 -36.22 11.20
CA MET A 7 -86.82 -35.83 11.70
C MET A 7 -85.70 -36.22 10.72
N ARG A 8 -85.81 -37.39 10.07
CA ARG A 8 -84.81 -37.83 9.09
C ARG A 8 -84.77 -36.98 7.81
N VAL A 9 -85.88 -36.31 7.45
CA VAL A 9 -85.97 -35.47 6.24
C VAL A 9 -85.50 -34.04 6.50
N LEU A 10 -85.66 -33.52 7.73
CA LEU A 10 -85.24 -32.15 8.07
C LEU A 10 -83.84 -32.06 8.69
N VAL A 11 -83.46 -33.02 9.53
CA VAL A 11 -82.24 -32.93 10.34
C VAL A 11 -81.01 -33.42 9.56
N PHE A 12 -81.13 -34.51 8.80
CA PHE A 12 -79.99 -35.06 8.05
C PHE A 12 -79.44 -34.13 6.97
N PRO A 13 -80.27 -33.44 6.15
CA PRO A 13 -79.75 -32.48 5.16
C PRO A 13 -79.08 -31.28 5.81
N LEU A 14 -79.60 -30.79 6.96
CA LEU A 14 -78.97 -29.70 7.71
C LEU A 14 -77.63 -30.11 8.32
N PHE A 15 -77.50 -31.32 8.85
CA PHE A 15 -76.22 -31.84 9.33
C PHE A 15 -75.23 -32.09 8.19
N SER A 16 -75.70 -32.55 7.03
CA SER A 16 -74.87 -32.74 5.83
C SER A 16 -74.37 -31.40 5.26
N GLN A 17 -75.26 -30.41 5.12
CA GLN A 17 -74.89 -29.07 4.64
C GLN A 17 -73.98 -28.32 5.62
N ASN A 18 -74.17 -28.49 6.93
CA ASN A 18 -73.28 -27.92 7.93
C ASN A 18 -71.93 -28.63 7.96
N ARG A 19 -71.87 -29.94 7.71
CA ARG A 19 -70.62 -30.70 7.62
C ARG A 19 -69.85 -30.34 6.34
N GLU A 20 -70.52 -30.21 5.20
CA GLU A 20 -69.92 -29.72 3.95
C GLU A 20 -69.45 -28.26 4.07
N LYS A 21 -70.24 -27.36 4.68
CA LYS A 21 -69.78 -25.99 4.96
C LYS A 21 -68.57 -25.98 5.88
N CYS A 22 -68.59 -26.77 6.94
CA CYS A 22 -67.47 -26.87 7.88
C CYS A 22 -66.24 -27.48 7.18
N GLU A 23 -66.37 -28.50 6.35
CA GLU A 23 -65.26 -29.09 5.58
C GLU A 23 -64.72 -28.14 4.51
N VAL A 24 -65.58 -27.38 3.82
CA VAL A 24 -65.17 -26.36 2.84
C VAL A 24 -64.50 -25.18 3.53
N GLU A 25 -64.98 -24.76 4.69
CA GLU A 25 -64.40 -23.68 5.50
C GLU A 25 -63.11 -24.11 6.18
N THR A 26 -63.03 -25.37 6.65
CA THR A 26 -61.79 -25.99 7.15
C THR A 26 -60.79 -26.19 6.02
N SER A 27 -61.23 -26.55 4.81
CA SER A 27 -60.37 -26.66 3.62
C SER A 27 -59.93 -25.29 3.11
N ARG A 28 -60.77 -24.26 3.23
CA ARG A 28 -60.41 -22.85 2.96
C ARG A 28 -59.40 -22.34 3.97
N LEU A 29 -59.61 -22.61 5.25
CA LEU A 29 -58.70 -22.26 6.34
C LEU A 29 -57.38 -23.04 6.21
N LEU A 30 -57.42 -24.33 5.85
CA LEU A 30 -56.23 -25.13 5.56
C LEU A 30 -55.52 -24.66 4.28
N ALA A 31 -56.25 -24.19 3.26
CA ALA A 31 -55.68 -23.59 2.05
C ALA A 31 -55.11 -22.18 2.31
N GLU A 32 -55.70 -21.41 3.23
CA GLU A 32 -55.15 -20.13 3.72
C GLU A 32 -53.91 -20.36 4.61
N MET A 33 -53.91 -21.41 5.42
CA MET A 33 -52.77 -21.86 6.23
C MET A 33 -51.66 -22.53 5.40
N ALA A 34 -51.99 -23.04 4.21
CA ALA A 34 -51.04 -23.62 3.25
C ALA A 34 -50.56 -22.63 2.18
N LYS A 35 -50.81 -21.31 2.33
CA LYS A 35 -50.10 -20.31 1.52
C LYS A 35 -48.62 -20.36 1.86
N LYS A 36 -47.82 -20.88 0.93
CA LYS A 36 -46.36 -20.87 1.02
C LYS A 36 -45.90 -19.42 1.16
N LEU A 37 -45.49 -19.04 2.37
CA LEU A 37 -45.05 -17.68 2.66
C LEU A 37 -43.85 -17.34 1.79
N GLU A 38 -43.91 -16.16 1.15
CA GLU A 38 -42.82 -15.64 0.34
C GLU A 38 -41.65 -15.24 1.21
N THR A 39 -40.45 -15.65 0.79
CA THR A 39 -39.20 -15.41 1.55
C THR A 39 -38.16 -14.68 0.72
N THR A 40 -38.50 -14.36 -0.52
CA THR A 40 -37.67 -13.60 -1.45
C THR A 40 -38.53 -12.46 -1.96
N TYR A 41 -38.08 -11.23 -1.77
CA TYR A 41 -38.79 -10.05 -2.23
C TYR A 41 -38.54 -9.81 -3.74
N LYS A 42 -37.27 -9.75 -4.13
CA LYS A 42 -36.81 -9.59 -5.52
C LYS A 42 -35.51 -10.35 -5.74
N SER A 43 -35.25 -10.75 -6.98
CA SER A 43 -34.01 -11.40 -7.40
C SER A 43 -33.63 -11.00 -8.83
N ALA A 44 -32.33 -10.90 -9.09
CA ALA A 44 -31.78 -10.59 -10.39
C ALA A 44 -30.43 -11.30 -10.60
N ARG A 45 -29.90 -11.20 -11.81
CA ARG A 45 -28.62 -11.79 -12.20
C ARG A 45 -27.85 -10.85 -13.11
N PHE A 46 -26.56 -10.71 -12.85
CA PHE A 46 -25.62 -10.00 -13.71
C PHE A 46 -24.36 -10.84 -13.89
N GLY A 47 -24.06 -11.23 -15.13
CA GLY A 47 -22.96 -12.15 -15.44
C GLY A 47 -23.05 -13.47 -14.67
N ILE A 48 -22.03 -13.76 -13.86
CA ILE A 48 -21.93 -14.96 -13.01
C ILE A 48 -22.55 -14.78 -11.61
N CYS A 49 -22.97 -13.57 -11.26
CA CYS A 49 -23.53 -13.27 -9.93
C CYS A 49 -25.06 -13.29 -9.95
N THR A 50 -25.65 -14.04 -9.02
CA THR A 50 -27.09 -13.98 -8.72
C THR A 50 -27.28 -13.27 -7.39
N TYR A 51 -28.20 -12.30 -7.31
CA TYR A 51 -28.46 -11.56 -6.07
C TYR A 51 -29.95 -11.41 -5.78
N ALA A 52 -30.31 -11.43 -4.51
CA ALA A 52 -31.70 -11.41 -4.07
C ALA A 52 -31.87 -10.74 -2.70
N LEU A 53 -32.96 -10.00 -2.53
CA LEU A 53 -33.41 -9.49 -1.23
C LEU A 53 -34.30 -10.55 -0.58
N ILE A 54 -33.89 -11.07 0.57
CA ILE A 54 -34.51 -12.22 1.20
C ILE A 54 -34.71 -12.02 2.70
N LEU A 55 -35.57 -12.86 3.28
CA LEU A 55 -35.64 -13.07 4.72
C LEU A 55 -34.62 -14.15 5.14
N ASP A 56 -33.56 -13.79 5.86
CA ASP A 56 -32.48 -14.72 6.24
C ASP A 56 -32.86 -15.57 7.45
N LYS A 57 -33.34 -16.79 7.17
CA LYS A 57 -33.80 -17.76 8.17
C LYS A 57 -32.68 -18.43 8.99
N ARG A 58 -31.40 -18.20 8.66
CA ARG A 58 -30.28 -18.91 9.28
C ARG A 58 -29.91 -18.40 10.67
N HIS A 59 -30.31 -17.18 11.00
CA HIS A 59 -29.98 -16.52 12.26
C HIS A 59 -31.25 -16.11 13.04
N PRO A 60 -32.01 -17.07 13.59
CA PRO A 60 -33.14 -16.74 14.46
C PRO A 60 -32.63 -16.12 15.76
N LYS A 61 -33.12 -14.94 16.13
CA LYS A 61 -32.85 -14.38 17.47
C LYS A 61 -33.80 -15.00 18.49
N LYS A 62 -33.22 -15.52 19.57
CA LYS A 62 -33.96 -16.04 20.73
C LYS A 62 -34.85 -14.89 21.27
N ASP A 63 -36.14 -15.19 21.45
CA ASP A 63 -37.18 -14.37 22.10
C ASP A 63 -38.27 -13.72 21.21
N ARG A 64 -38.06 -13.47 19.90
CA ARG A 64 -39.05 -12.71 19.08
C ARG A 64 -39.56 -13.35 17.78
N ASN A 65 -39.03 -14.52 17.37
CA ASN A 65 -39.38 -15.20 16.11
C ASN A 65 -39.29 -14.30 14.85
N THR A 66 -38.41 -13.30 14.89
CA THR A 66 -38.11 -12.39 13.78
C THR A 66 -36.82 -12.81 13.07
N PHE A 67 -36.72 -12.48 11.79
CA PHE A 67 -35.59 -12.78 10.93
C PHE A 67 -35.08 -11.52 10.24
N PRO A 68 -33.74 -11.37 10.09
CA PRO A 68 -33.16 -10.23 9.40
C PRO A 68 -33.45 -10.23 7.90
N VAL A 69 -33.64 -9.05 7.31
CA VAL A 69 -33.70 -8.89 5.85
C VAL A 69 -32.29 -8.66 5.30
N ALA A 70 -31.90 -9.51 4.34
CA ALA A 70 -30.55 -9.54 3.80
C ALA A 70 -30.53 -9.53 2.26
N MET A 71 -29.53 -8.87 1.70
CA MET A 71 -29.12 -9.07 0.32
C MET A 71 -28.19 -10.28 0.25
N ARG A 72 -28.63 -11.32 -0.44
CA ARG A 72 -27.81 -12.50 -0.74
C ARG A 72 -27.13 -12.33 -2.10
N TYR A 73 -25.84 -12.59 -2.15
CA TYR A 73 -25.03 -12.64 -3.37
C TYR A 73 -24.48 -14.05 -3.56
N THR A 74 -24.64 -14.64 -4.74
CA THR A 74 -24.21 -16.00 -5.04
C THR A 74 -23.34 -16.03 -6.31
N ILE A 75 -22.13 -16.55 -6.18
CA ILE A 75 -21.18 -16.81 -7.28
C ILE A 75 -20.55 -18.20 -7.00
N ASP A 76 -20.42 -19.05 -8.02
CA ASP A 76 -19.80 -20.38 -7.91
C ASP A 76 -20.31 -21.24 -6.74
N ARG A 77 -21.64 -21.26 -6.56
CA ARG A 77 -22.35 -21.96 -5.48
C ARG A 77 -22.00 -21.50 -4.05
N LYS A 78 -21.19 -20.46 -3.89
CA LYS A 78 -20.92 -19.81 -2.61
C LYS A 78 -21.84 -18.60 -2.46
N SER A 79 -22.38 -18.41 -1.26
CA SER A 79 -23.30 -17.30 -0.98
C SER A 79 -22.80 -16.43 0.17
N TRP A 80 -22.86 -15.11 -0.01
CA TRP A 80 -22.65 -14.12 1.04
C TRP A 80 -23.94 -13.33 1.29
N TYR A 81 -24.14 -12.88 2.52
CA TYR A 81 -25.39 -12.26 2.98
C TYR A 81 -25.05 -10.98 3.72
N ASN A 82 -25.55 -9.86 3.19
CA ASN A 82 -25.41 -8.54 3.81
C ASN A 82 -26.75 -8.13 4.42
N PHE A 83 -26.76 -7.79 5.70
CA PHE A 83 -27.96 -7.25 6.36
C PHE A 83 -28.24 -5.83 5.85
N VAL A 84 -29.47 -5.57 5.39
CA VAL A 84 -29.79 -4.29 4.70
C VAL A 84 -31.02 -3.57 5.24
N ALA A 85 -31.91 -4.28 5.95
CA ALA A 85 -33.10 -3.70 6.55
C ALA A 85 -33.44 -4.46 7.83
N GLY A 86 -34.37 -3.94 8.64
CA GLY A 86 -34.74 -4.48 9.95
C GLY A 86 -35.20 -5.95 9.96
N GLU A 87 -35.70 -6.36 11.12
CA GLU A 87 -36.14 -7.74 11.35
C GLU A 87 -37.66 -7.88 11.17
N PHE A 88 -38.11 -8.98 10.57
CA PHE A 88 -39.52 -9.23 10.25
C PHE A 88 -39.92 -10.66 10.59
N THR A 89 -41.20 -10.86 10.88
CA THR A 89 -41.81 -12.20 10.91
C THR A 89 -41.92 -12.76 9.47
N LYS A 90 -42.14 -14.06 9.32
CA LYS A 90 -42.33 -14.66 7.99
C LYS A 90 -43.60 -14.14 7.33
N GLU A 91 -44.62 -13.90 8.14
CA GLU A 91 -45.94 -13.46 7.74
C GLU A 91 -45.91 -12.01 7.25
N ASP A 92 -45.27 -11.11 7.99
CA ASP A 92 -45.19 -9.69 7.63
C ASP A 92 -44.31 -9.47 6.40
N PHE A 93 -43.18 -10.19 6.31
CA PHE A 93 -42.34 -10.14 5.11
C PHE A 93 -43.10 -10.65 3.87
N SER A 94 -43.86 -11.74 3.99
CA SER A 94 -44.67 -12.28 2.89
C SER A 94 -45.78 -11.33 2.45
N LYS A 95 -46.38 -10.57 3.39
CA LYS A 95 -47.36 -9.51 3.05
C LYS A 95 -46.70 -8.40 2.24
N ILE A 96 -45.49 -7.98 2.60
CA ILE A 96 -44.74 -6.95 1.84
C ILE A 96 -44.41 -7.45 0.42
N CYS A 97 -43.99 -8.71 0.28
CA CYS A 97 -43.68 -9.31 -1.02
C CYS A 97 -44.89 -9.33 -1.97
N THR A 98 -46.06 -9.64 -1.42
CA THR A 98 -47.31 -9.79 -2.18
C THR A 98 -48.12 -8.49 -2.29
N LEU A 99 -47.64 -7.40 -1.69
CA LEU A 99 -48.32 -6.11 -1.70
C LEU A 99 -48.37 -5.52 -3.12
N SER A 100 -49.59 -5.24 -3.59
CA SER A 100 -49.84 -4.64 -4.89
C SER A 100 -49.31 -3.21 -4.96
N ALA A 101 -48.80 -2.80 -6.12
CA ALA A 101 -48.35 -1.42 -6.39
C ALA A 101 -49.47 -0.37 -6.23
N LYS A 102 -50.75 -0.79 -6.27
CA LYS A 102 -51.91 0.11 -6.09
C LYS A 102 -52.30 0.29 -4.61
N ALA A 103 -51.67 -0.43 -3.68
CA ALA A 103 -52.00 -0.42 -2.25
C ALA A 103 -51.28 0.71 -1.47
N VAL A 104 -51.25 1.92 -2.03
CA VAL A 104 -50.53 3.10 -1.49
C VAL A 104 -51.01 3.51 -0.09
N ARG A 105 -52.22 3.10 0.31
CA ARG A 105 -52.80 3.37 1.64
C ARG A 105 -52.46 2.33 2.70
N SER A 106 -51.66 1.31 2.38
CA SER A 106 -51.26 0.27 3.33
C SER A 106 -50.12 0.75 4.22
N GLU A 107 -50.18 0.41 5.52
CA GLU A 107 -49.08 0.67 6.48
C GLU A 107 -47.75 0.00 6.08
N LEU A 108 -47.80 -1.02 5.21
CA LEU A 108 -46.62 -1.73 4.72
C LEU A 108 -46.05 -1.14 3.41
N TYR A 109 -46.71 -0.13 2.83
CA TYR A 109 -46.30 0.48 1.57
C TYR A 109 -44.93 1.16 1.69
N ASP A 110 -44.67 1.86 2.79
CA ASP A 110 -43.37 2.52 3.03
C ASP A 110 -42.21 1.51 3.04
N LYS A 111 -42.43 0.32 3.61
CA LYS A 111 -41.44 -0.77 3.60
C LYS A 111 -41.24 -1.37 2.21
N LYS A 112 -42.30 -1.42 1.40
CA LYS A 112 -42.18 -1.83 -0.01
C LYS A 112 -41.28 -0.85 -0.78
N VAL A 113 -41.50 0.45 -0.63
CA VAL A 113 -40.68 1.51 -1.25
C VAL A 113 -39.24 1.45 -0.77
N GLU A 114 -39.01 1.23 0.53
CA GLU A 114 -37.67 1.03 1.10
C GLU A 114 -36.95 -0.18 0.47
N PHE A 115 -37.63 -1.31 0.34
CA PHE A 115 -37.06 -2.52 -0.26
C PHE A 115 -36.77 -2.36 -1.76
N ASP A 116 -37.63 -1.65 -2.49
CA ASP A 116 -37.41 -1.31 -3.89
C ASP A 116 -36.14 -0.45 -4.04
N ALA A 117 -36.01 0.61 -3.23
CA ALA A 117 -34.84 1.49 -3.24
C ALA A 117 -33.55 0.79 -2.77
N ILE A 118 -33.62 -0.16 -1.83
CA ILE A 118 -32.47 -1.00 -1.46
C ILE A 118 -32.06 -1.86 -2.64
N PHE A 119 -33.01 -2.55 -3.27
CA PHE A 119 -32.73 -3.49 -4.36
C PHE A 119 -32.15 -2.77 -5.58
N GLU A 120 -32.71 -1.64 -5.99
CA GLU A 120 -32.23 -0.83 -7.11
C GLU A 120 -30.79 -0.33 -6.89
N ARG A 121 -30.46 0.17 -5.69
CA ARG A 121 -29.08 0.54 -5.34
C ARG A 121 -28.08 -0.61 -5.46
N GLN A 122 -28.51 -1.84 -5.14
CA GLN A 122 -27.63 -3.01 -5.30
C GLN A 122 -27.48 -3.41 -6.77
N VAL A 123 -28.53 -3.26 -7.60
CA VAL A 123 -28.44 -3.49 -9.05
C VAL A 123 -27.38 -2.57 -9.66
N GLU A 124 -27.50 -1.25 -9.44
CA GLU A 124 -26.55 -0.26 -9.94
C GLU A 124 -25.12 -0.54 -9.48
N LEU A 125 -24.95 -0.96 -8.21
CA LEU A 125 -23.65 -1.31 -7.66
C LEU A 125 -23.01 -2.49 -8.40
N ILE A 126 -23.77 -3.58 -8.60
CA ILE A 126 -23.27 -4.79 -9.24
C ILE A 126 -22.95 -4.53 -10.72
N GLU A 127 -23.79 -3.76 -11.42
CA GLU A 127 -23.56 -3.38 -12.81
C GLU A 127 -22.29 -2.51 -12.96
N ARG A 128 -22.08 -1.56 -12.03
CA ARG A 128 -20.85 -0.74 -12.00
C ARG A 128 -19.58 -1.55 -11.78
N LEU A 129 -19.65 -2.67 -11.06
CA LEU A 129 -18.49 -3.56 -10.81
C LEU A 129 -18.08 -4.38 -12.04
N GLY A 130 -18.95 -4.51 -13.05
CA GLY A 130 -18.62 -5.07 -14.37
C GLY A 130 -18.37 -6.58 -14.41
N ASN A 131 -17.68 -7.07 -15.46
CA ASN A 131 -17.62 -8.50 -15.80
C ASN A 131 -16.68 -9.35 -14.92
N SER A 132 -15.84 -8.74 -14.08
CA SER A 132 -14.86 -9.41 -13.20
C SER A 132 -15.33 -9.49 -11.75
N LEU A 133 -16.56 -9.96 -11.53
CA LEU A 133 -17.20 -10.03 -10.21
C LEU A 133 -16.68 -11.20 -9.37
N THR A 134 -16.35 -10.92 -8.11
CA THR A 134 -16.09 -11.91 -7.06
C THR A 134 -16.88 -11.53 -5.80
N LEU A 135 -17.18 -12.51 -4.93
CA LEU A 135 -17.89 -12.21 -3.67
C LEU A 135 -17.13 -11.22 -2.80
N ASP A 136 -15.79 -11.25 -2.84
CA ASP A 136 -14.95 -10.33 -2.06
C ASP A 136 -15.04 -8.90 -2.59
N ARG A 137 -15.00 -8.69 -3.92
CA ARG A 137 -15.21 -7.34 -4.49
C ARG A 137 -16.59 -6.77 -4.16
N ILE A 138 -17.62 -7.61 -4.14
CA ILE A 138 -18.97 -7.21 -3.75
C ILE A 138 -19.01 -6.86 -2.26
N LYS A 139 -18.40 -7.69 -1.39
CA LYS A 139 -18.25 -7.37 0.04
C LYS A 139 -17.55 -6.04 0.23
N THR A 140 -16.41 -5.82 -0.41
CA THR A 140 -15.63 -4.57 -0.30
C THR A 140 -16.41 -3.36 -0.77
N ALA A 141 -17.14 -3.47 -1.88
CA ALA A 141 -17.95 -2.38 -2.38
C ALA A 141 -19.12 -2.02 -1.45
N ILE A 142 -19.60 -2.97 -0.65
CA ILE A 142 -20.77 -2.82 0.24
C ILE A 142 -20.36 -2.46 1.66
N THR A 143 -19.32 -3.09 2.21
CA THR A 143 -18.85 -2.92 3.59
C THR A 143 -17.67 -1.95 3.69
N GLY A 144 -17.00 -1.64 2.58
CA GLY A 144 -15.74 -0.90 2.57
C GLY A 144 -14.51 -1.72 3.00
N VAL A 145 -14.64 -3.04 3.21
CA VAL A 145 -13.58 -3.91 3.74
C VAL A 145 -13.10 -4.92 2.69
N ASP A 146 -11.82 -4.89 2.31
CA ASP A 146 -11.19 -5.82 1.36
C ASP A 146 -10.88 -7.18 2.01
N THR A 147 -11.38 -8.27 1.41
CA THR A 147 -11.27 -9.64 1.94
C THR A 147 -10.44 -10.60 1.07
N SER A 148 -9.76 -10.16 0.01
CA SER A 148 -9.09 -11.08 -0.96
C SER A 148 -7.60 -11.41 -0.68
N LYS A 149 -6.98 -10.74 0.28
CA LYS A 149 -5.86 -11.09 1.16
C LYS A 149 -6.14 -10.20 2.36
N GLU A 150 -6.06 -10.64 3.62
CA GLU A 150 -6.40 -9.78 4.76
C GLU A 150 -5.67 -8.43 4.64
N ALA A 151 -6.39 -7.41 4.18
CA ALA A 151 -5.82 -6.10 3.99
C ALA A 151 -5.43 -5.62 5.38
N SER A 152 -4.18 -5.26 5.50
CA SER A 152 -3.55 -4.80 6.73
C SER A 152 -2.65 -3.63 6.42
N PHE A 153 -2.32 -2.88 7.46
CA PHE A 153 -1.36 -1.79 7.38
C PHE A 153 -0.04 -2.23 6.74
N PHE A 154 0.46 -3.43 7.09
CA PHE A 154 1.67 -3.99 6.50
C PHE A 154 1.50 -4.46 5.06
N SER A 155 0.33 -4.97 4.67
CA SER A 155 0.09 -5.31 3.25
C SER A 155 0.12 -4.08 2.35
N VAL A 156 -0.51 -2.97 2.76
CA VAL A 156 -0.46 -1.69 2.02
C VAL A 156 0.97 -1.14 1.98
N TRP A 157 1.71 -1.26 3.08
CA TRP A 157 3.12 -0.90 3.12
C TRP A 157 3.93 -1.75 2.11
N GLN A 158 3.72 -3.07 2.10
CA GLN A 158 4.42 -4.00 1.22
C GLN A 158 4.07 -3.77 -0.25
N ASP A 159 2.81 -3.48 -0.57
CA ASP A 159 2.37 -3.15 -1.93
C ASP A 159 3.04 -1.87 -2.42
N ARG A 160 3.22 -0.87 -1.56
CA ARG A 160 3.96 0.35 -1.89
C ARG A 160 5.45 0.09 -2.14
N ILE A 161 6.07 -0.81 -1.37
CA ILE A 161 7.45 -1.28 -1.62
C ILE A 161 7.52 -1.98 -2.99
N ASN A 162 6.58 -2.87 -3.28
CA ASN A 162 6.52 -3.61 -4.54
C ASN A 162 6.29 -2.68 -5.73
N PHE A 163 5.41 -1.70 -5.59
CA PHE A 163 5.18 -0.65 -6.57
C PHE A 163 6.49 0.07 -6.91
N PHE A 164 7.25 0.55 -5.93
CA PHE A 164 8.52 1.23 -6.19
C PHE A 164 9.61 0.33 -6.82
N ARG A 165 9.57 -0.97 -6.57
CA ARG A 165 10.50 -1.95 -7.17
C ARG A 165 10.15 -2.31 -8.61
N THR A 166 8.87 -2.27 -8.97
CA THR A 166 8.38 -2.79 -10.26
C THR A 166 7.97 -1.70 -11.23
N ASN A 167 7.38 -0.60 -10.72
CA ASN A 167 6.93 0.51 -11.54
C ASN A 167 8.11 1.18 -12.27
N ASN A 168 7.87 1.56 -13.53
CA ASN A 168 8.87 2.12 -14.44
C ASN A 168 10.21 1.34 -14.44
N ASN A 169 10.15 0.01 -14.54
CA ASN A 169 11.31 -0.88 -14.49
C ASN A 169 12.19 -0.69 -13.23
N GLY A 170 11.58 -0.36 -12.08
CA GLY A 170 12.28 -0.22 -10.80
C GLY A 170 13.17 1.02 -10.69
N GLU A 171 12.87 2.11 -11.40
CA GLU A 171 13.61 3.38 -11.23
C GLU A 171 13.62 3.93 -9.82
N GLN A 172 12.58 3.62 -9.04
CA GLN A 172 12.43 4.07 -7.65
C GLN A 172 12.88 3.02 -6.64
N TYR A 173 13.77 2.10 -7.03
CA TYR A 173 14.26 1.03 -6.16
C TYR A 173 14.85 1.54 -4.83
N THR A 174 15.56 2.67 -4.85
CA THR A 174 16.12 3.29 -3.63
C THR A 174 15.04 3.83 -2.68
N THR A 175 13.90 4.26 -3.23
CA THR A 175 12.72 4.61 -2.43
C THR A 175 12.13 3.37 -1.79
N ALA A 176 12.02 2.26 -2.53
CA ALA A 176 11.53 0.99 -1.98
C ALA A 176 12.37 0.48 -0.80
N GLU A 177 13.69 0.53 -0.92
CA GLU A 177 14.64 0.14 0.14
C GLU A 177 14.40 0.96 1.42
N SER A 178 14.19 2.27 1.29
CA SER A 178 13.88 3.13 2.44
C SER A 178 12.56 2.76 3.13
N TYR A 179 11.53 2.40 2.37
CA TYR A 179 10.25 1.94 2.93
C TYR A 179 10.39 0.58 3.61
N GLU A 180 11.17 -0.33 3.02
CA GLU A 180 11.44 -1.65 3.57
C GLU A 180 12.22 -1.55 4.90
N CYS A 181 13.27 -0.73 4.95
CA CYS A 181 14.02 -0.50 6.18
C CYS A 181 13.14 0.10 7.29
N ALA A 182 12.25 1.03 6.94
CA ALA A 182 11.30 1.61 7.88
C ALA A 182 10.29 0.57 8.40
N MET A 183 9.75 -0.29 7.51
CA MET A 183 8.83 -1.36 7.89
C MET A 183 9.50 -2.39 8.83
N LYS A 184 10.71 -2.84 8.47
CA LYS A 184 11.50 -3.75 9.30
C LYS A 184 11.84 -3.14 10.64
N SER A 185 12.19 -1.85 10.69
CA SER A 185 12.42 -1.13 11.95
C SER A 185 11.15 -1.07 12.80
N PHE A 186 10.00 -0.80 12.20
CA PHE A 186 8.71 -0.79 12.89
C PHE A 186 8.41 -2.14 13.53
N GLN A 187 8.49 -3.23 12.74
CA GLN A 187 8.27 -4.59 13.23
C GLN A 187 9.28 -5.00 14.30
N LYS A 188 10.55 -4.61 14.14
CA LYS A 188 11.61 -4.93 15.11
C LYS A 188 11.38 -4.25 16.46
N ILE A 189 10.93 -3.00 16.48
CA ILE A 189 10.73 -2.26 17.73
C ILE A 189 9.40 -2.64 18.39
N LEU A 190 8.37 -2.96 17.60
CA LEU A 190 7.04 -3.35 18.08
C LEU A 190 6.89 -4.88 18.22
N TRP A 191 8.00 -5.59 18.47
CA TRP A 191 8.02 -7.05 18.55
C TRP A 191 7.10 -7.60 19.65
N ASP A 192 6.95 -6.87 20.75
CA ASP A 192 6.09 -7.19 21.90
C ASP A 192 4.64 -6.72 21.75
N ARG A 193 4.34 -5.97 20.67
CA ARG A 193 3.04 -5.34 20.39
C ARG A 193 2.66 -5.45 18.91
N PRO A 194 2.49 -6.67 18.38
CA PRO A 194 2.26 -6.86 16.95
C PRO A 194 0.98 -6.16 16.48
N ILE A 195 1.12 -5.33 15.44
CA ILE A 195 -0.01 -4.66 14.78
C ILE A 195 -0.76 -5.68 13.91
N THR A 196 -2.08 -5.77 14.10
CA THR A 196 -2.96 -6.66 13.34
C THR A 196 -3.99 -5.86 12.53
N GLY A 197 -4.20 -6.24 11.27
CA GLY A 197 -5.08 -5.51 10.35
C GLY A 197 -4.67 -4.03 10.24
N PHE A 198 -5.61 -3.14 10.56
CA PHE A 198 -5.41 -1.68 10.58
C PHE A 198 -5.48 -1.08 11.99
N LYS A 199 -5.25 -1.91 13.03
CA LYS A 199 -5.20 -1.47 14.44
C LYS A 199 -3.84 -0.85 14.76
N VAL A 200 -3.55 0.30 14.15
CA VAL A 200 -2.34 1.08 14.40
C VAL A 200 -2.75 2.49 14.79
N GLY A 201 -2.37 2.91 15.99
CA GLY A 201 -2.72 4.21 16.55
C GLY A 201 -1.54 5.17 16.61
N LYS A 202 -1.82 6.36 17.13
CA LYS A 202 -0.80 7.36 17.46
C LYS A 202 0.21 6.80 18.46
N GLU A 203 -0.27 6.08 19.47
CA GLU A 203 0.51 5.52 20.57
C GLU A 203 1.56 4.51 20.07
N ASP A 204 1.20 3.70 19.08
CA ASP A 204 2.10 2.72 18.46
C ASP A 204 3.24 3.42 17.71
N ILE A 205 2.89 4.46 16.93
CA ILE A 205 3.85 5.26 16.16
C ILE A 205 4.74 6.09 17.10
N GLU A 206 4.19 6.59 18.21
CA GLU A 206 4.94 7.31 19.25
C GLU A 206 5.92 6.38 19.96
N TYR A 207 5.49 5.18 20.35
CA TYR A 207 6.38 4.15 20.89
C TYR A 207 7.49 3.79 19.91
N TRP A 208 7.16 3.58 18.64
CA TRP A 208 8.15 3.34 17.60
C TRP A 208 9.16 4.47 17.49
N SER A 209 8.69 5.72 17.46
CA SER A 209 9.53 6.92 17.38
C SER A 209 10.49 7.03 18.57
N ASN A 210 9.99 6.80 19.78
CA ASN A 210 10.80 6.83 21.01
C ASN A 210 11.81 5.67 21.02
N GLY A 211 11.42 4.48 20.58
CA GLY A 211 12.32 3.35 20.42
C GLY A 211 13.42 3.61 19.38
N MET A 212 13.13 4.34 18.30
CA MET A 212 14.15 4.76 17.34
C MET A 212 15.15 5.77 17.94
N GLN A 213 14.72 6.58 18.91
CA GLN A 213 15.56 7.59 19.55
C GLN A 213 16.44 6.99 20.66
N ASN A 214 15.85 6.19 21.53
CA ASN A 214 16.47 5.73 22.78
C ASN A 214 16.90 4.26 22.71
N GLY A 215 16.41 3.51 21.72
CA GLY A 215 16.46 2.05 21.71
C GLY A 215 15.35 1.43 22.58
N VAL A 216 15.10 0.13 22.35
CA VAL A 216 14.26 -0.73 23.20
C VAL A 216 14.97 -2.05 23.44
N LEU A 217 14.64 -2.78 24.50
CA LEU A 217 15.20 -4.11 24.73
C LEU A 217 14.43 -5.14 23.89
N ASN A 218 15.14 -6.10 23.30
CA ASN A 218 14.52 -7.29 22.68
C ASN A 218 14.23 -8.37 23.74
N GLU A 219 13.68 -9.50 23.30
CA GLU A 219 13.41 -10.68 24.13
C GLU A 219 14.64 -11.19 24.92
N ASN A 220 15.85 -10.96 24.40
CA ASN A 220 17.12 -11.37 25.00
C ASN A 220 17.75 -10.28 25.88
N GLY A 221 17.08 -9.14 26.09
CA GLY A 221 17.60 -8.01 26.87
C GLY A 221 18.64 -7.14 26.14
N GLU A 222 18.77 -7.27 24.82
CA GLU A 222 19.70 -6.49 24.00
C GLU A 222 19.05 -5.19 23.52
N LEU A 223 19.79 -4.08 23.57
CA LEU A 223 19.33 -2.80 23.07
C LEU A 223 19.27 -2.80 21.54
N ILE A 224 18.07 -2.62 20.99
CA ILE A 224 17.77 -2.60 19.56
C ILE A 224 17.08 -1.30 19.13
N GLY A 225 17.15 -1.01 17.83
CA GLY A 225 16.29 0.01 17.22
C GLY A 225 16.81 1.45 17.30
N GLN A 226 17.81 1.73 18.15
CA GLN A 226 18.39 3.06 18.25
C GLN A 226 19.06 3.50 16.93
N ILE A 227 18.63 4.64 16.40
CA ILE A 227 19.09 5.21 15.13
C ILE A 227 19.22 6.73 15.21
N ARG A 228 19.90 7.32 14.22
CA ARG A 228 20.07 8.78 14.12
C ARG A 228 18.75 9.49 13.79
N GLU A 229 18.60 10.72 14.31
CA GLU A 229 17.47 11.64 14.08
C GLU A 229 17.06 11.75 12.60
N ALA A 230 18.04 11.90 11.70
CA ALA A 230 17.79 12.01 10.26
C ALA A 230 17.14 10.74 9.67
N THR A 231 17.59 9.56 10.11
CA THR A 231 17.01 8.27 9.71
C THR A 231 15.62 8.10 10.31
N ARG A 232 15.42 8.47 11.59
CA ARG A 232 14.11 8.50 12.24
C ARG A 232 13.10 9.34 11.46
N GLY A 233 13.50 10.55 11.06
CA GLY A 233 12.65 11.44 10.26
C GLY A 233 12.36 10.90 8.86
N LEU A 234 13.26 10.12 8.25
CA LEU A 234 12.99 9.42 6.99
C LEU A 234 11.95 8.30 7.18
N TYR A 235 12.11 7.46 8.20
CA TYR A 235 11.21 6.35 8.46
C TYR A 235 9.80 6.82 8.81
N LEU A 236 9.67 7.85 9.65
CA LEU A 236 8.37 8.44 9.99
C LEU A 236 7.67 9.05 8.77
N ARG A 237 8.40 9.63 7.81
CA ARG A 237 7.81 10.13 6.55
C ARG A 237 7.30 8.99 5.66
N ASN A 238 8.02 7.87 5.59
CA ASN A 238 7.56 6.70 4.85
C ASN A 238 6.29 6.11 5.49
N CYS A 239 6.27 5.98 6.82
CA CYS A 239 5.10 5.54 7.58
C CYS A 239 3.90 6.48 7.36
N ARG A 240 4.10 7.80 7.43
CA ARG A 240 3.07 8.80 7.11
C ARG A 240 2.49 8.63 5.70
N ALA A 241 3.33 8.35 4.72
CA ALA A 241 2.88 8.12 3.35
C ALA A 241 2.03 6.85 3.24
N VAL A 242 2.40 5.77 3.93
CA VAL A 242 1.59 4.55 4.03
C VAL A 242 0.27 4.80 4.76
N TRP A 243 0.29 5.55 5.86
CA TRP A 243 -0.93 5.96 6.57
C TRP A 243 -1.90 6.69 5.63
N ASN A 244 -1.40 7.67 4.88
CA ASN A 244 -2.22 8.41 3.92
C ASN A 244 -2.79 7.51 2.81
N GLU A 245 -2.03 6.50 2.37
CA GLU A 245 -2.52 5.50 1.43
C GLU A 245 -3.69 4.71 2.03
N CYS A 246 -3.53 4.22 3.26
CA CYS A 246 -4.58 3.50 3.97
C CYS A 246 -5.85 4.35 4.17
N VAL A 247 -5.70 5.66 4.43
CA VAL A 247 -6.84 6.60 4.48
C VAL A 247 -7.50 6.72 3.10
N SER A 248 -6.71 6.89 2.03
CA SER A 248 -7.21 6.99 0.65
C SER A 248 -7.95 5.74 0.18
N LEU A 249 -7.53 4.57 0.65
CA LEU A 249 -8.17 3.28 0.36
C LEU A 249 -9.38 2.99 1.26
N GLY A 250 -9.68 3.86 2.23
CA GLY A 250 -10.85 3.72 3.11
C GLY A 250 -10.60 2.97 4.43
N TYR A 251 -9.38 2.51 4.71
CA TYR A 251 -9.08 1.65 5.86
C TYR A 251 -8.91 2.39 7.20
N LEU A 252 -8.49 3.66 7.17
CA LEU A 252 -8.18 4.48 8.38
C LEU A 252 -9.02 5.76 8.48
N THR A 253 -10.16 5.84 7.78
CA THR A 253 -10.97 7.08 7.66
C THR A 253 -11.54 7.58 8.98
N ASN A 254 -11.80 6.68 9.95
CA ASN A 254 -12.36 7.02 11.26
C ASN A 254 -11.30 7.12 12.38
N GLN A 255 -10.01 7.03 12.06
CA GLN A 255 -8.94 7.13 13.06
C GLN A 255 -8.35 8.54 13.11
N GLU A 256 -7.98 8.99 14.31
CA GLU A 256 -7.31 10.29 14.48
C GLU A 256 -5.95 10.27 13.77
N TYR A 257 -5.69 11.32 12.99
CA TYR A 257 -4.46 11.43 12.22
C TYR A 257 -3.23 11.62 13.15
N PRO A 258 -2.23 10.72 13.13
CA PRO A 258 -1.24 10.64 14.21
C PRO A 258 -0.03 11.56 14.05
N PHE A 259 0.15 12.22 12.90
CA PHE A 259 1.38 12.98 12.59
C PHE A 259 1.20 14.49 12.67
N SER A 260 2.27 15.20 13.05
CA SER A 260 2.35 16.66 13.01
C SER A 260 3.71 17.13 12.49
N ASN A 261 3.72 18.27 11.79
CA ASN A 261 4.95 18.99 11.45
C ASN A 261 5.43 19.90 12.60
N VAL A 262 4.63 20.04 13.66
CA VAL A 262 4.86 20.94 14.80
C VAL A 262 5.03 20.12 16.07
N LYS A 263 6.19 20.26 16.73
CA LYS A 263 6.53 19.55 17.99
C LYS A 263 5.56 19.82 19.16
N LYS A 264 4.91 20.99 19.18
CA LYS A 264 4.01 21.43 20.27
C LYS A 264 2.60 20.82 20.20
N LYS A 265 2.25 20.09 19.14
CA LYS A 265 0.97 19.37 19.07
C LYS A 265 1.11 18.01 19.76
N LYS A 266 0.06 17.49 20.40
CA LYS A 266 0.00 16.14 21.01
C LYS A 266 0.03 14.99 19.98
N LEU A 267 0.76 15.14 18.88
CA LEU A 267 0.86 14.22 17.75
C LEU A 267 2.34 13.88 17.50
N VAL A 268 2.60 12.80 16.77
CA VAL A 268 3.97 12.37 16.46
C VAL A 268 4.64 13.40 15.55
N ALA A 269 5.64 14.10 16.11
CA ALA A 269 6.42 15.10 15.39
C ALA A 269 7.55 14.46 14.60
N ILE A 270 7.58 14.69 13.29
CA ILE A 270 8.67 14.20 12.44
C ILE A 270 9.91 15.07 12.68
N PRO A 271 11.04 14.50 13.15
CA PRO A 271 12.23 15.28 13.40
C PRO A 271 12.82 15.83 12.09
N VAL A 272 13.31 17.06 12.16
CA VAL A 272 14.17 17.64 11.14
C VAL A 272 15.60 17.39 11.60
N GLY A 273 16.34 16.57 10.87
CA GLY A 273 17.74 16.29 11.21
C GLY A 273 18.61 17.54 11.07
N ASP A 274 19.69 17.60 11.85
CA ASP A 274 20.64 18.72 11.79
C ASP A 274 21.23 18.88 10.39
N THR A 275 21.23 20.12 9.89
CA THR A 275 21.89 20.42 8.62
C THR A 275 23.40 20.48 8.84
N ARG A 276 24.16 19.64 8.12
CA ARG A 276 25.64 19.59 8.19
C ARG A 276 26.34 20.75 7.46
N LYS A 277 25.76 21.96 7.47
CA LYS A 277 26.29 23.11 6.72
C LYS A 277 27.70 23.52 7.16
N ASN A 278 28.10 23.15 8.38
CA ASN A 278 29.42 23.48 8.94
C ASN A 278 30.48 22.39 8.68
N HIS A 279 30.16 21.33 7.92
CA HIS A 279 31.08 20.24 7.62
C HIS A 279 31.39 20.25 6.12
N TYR A 280 32.44 20.96 5.73
CA TYR A 280 32.88 21.07 4.34
C TYR A 280 34.40 21.15 4.26
N LEU A 281 34.96 20.77 3.09
CA LEU A 281 36.35 21.02 2.76
C LEU A 281 36.47 22.38 2.09
N ASN A 282 37.44 23.19 2.52
CA ASN A 282 37.73 24.46 1.86
C ASN A 282 38.60 24.25 0.61
N VAL A 283 38.80 25.31 -0.18
CA VAL A 283 39.57 25.26 -1.43
C VAL A 283 41.02 24.80 -1.20
N GLN A 284 41.66 25.22 -0.10
CA GLN A 284 43.03 24.83 0.21
C GLN A 284 43.12 23.33 0.50
N GLN A 285 42.19 22.78 1.29
CA GLN A 285 42.10 21.35 1.58
C GLN A 285 41.84 20.52 0.32
N MET A 286 40.93 20.97 -0.56
CA MET A 286 40.69 20.33 -1.85
C MET A 286 41.91 20.36 -2.77
N THR A 287 42.64 21.48 -2.78
CA THR A 287 43.88 21.63 -3.55
C THR A 287 44.97 20.71 -3.03
N GLU A 288 45.07 20.57 -1.70
CA GLU A 288 46.05 19.68 -1.08
C GLU A 288 45.76 18.21 -1.39
N LEU A 289 44.50 17.78 -1.33
CA LEU A 289 44.08 16.44 -1.79
C LEU A 289 44.43 16.20 -3.26
N TYR A 290 44.27 17.21 -4.12
CA TYR A 290 44.68 17.12 -5.51
C TYR A 290 46.21 16.98 -5.66
N ARG A 291 47.01 17.69 -4.86
CA ARG A 291 48.47 17.50 -4.82
C ARG A 291 48.86 16.11 -4.35
N VAL A 292 48.20 15.58 -3.31
CA VAL A 292 48.43 14.19 -2.87
C VAL A 292 48.21 13.19 -4.01
N PHE A 293 47.19 13.41 -4.83
CA PHE A 293 46.90 12.58 -6.01
C PHE A 293 48.05 12.66 -7.04
N ILE A 294 48.42 13.87 -7.45
CA ILE A 294 49.44 14.10 -8.49
C ILE A 294 50.83 13.65 -8.06
N ASP A 295 51.22 14.00 -6.83
CA ASP A 295 52.55 13.71 -6.29
C ASP A 295 52.65 12.27 -5.75
N LYS A 296 51.53 11.52 -5.75
CA LYS A 296 51.43 10.15 -5.22
C LYS A 296 51.93 10.03 -3.78
N ARG A 297 51.65 11.04 -2.96
CA ARG A 297 52.07 11.13 -1.55
C ARG A 297 51.27 10.18 -0.67
N TYR A 298 51.58 8.89 -0.75
CA TYR A 298 51.00 7.85 0.09
C TYR A 298 52.05 7.30 1.05
N PRO A 299 51.68 6.88 2.27
CA PRO A 299 52.64 6.31 3.20
C PRO A 299 53.24 5.01 2.68
N ASP A 300 54.57 4.88 2.73
CA ASP A 300 55.29 3.66 2.32
C ASP A 300 54.90 2.41 3.14
N THR A 301 54.34 2.62 4.32
CA THR A 301 53.83 1.55 5.20
C THR A 301 52.57 0.88 4.65
N TRP A 302 51.88 1.49 3.68
CA TRP A 302 50.69 0.92 3.09
C TRP A 302 51.03 -0.19 2.09
N LYS A 303 50.25 -1.28 2.13
CA LYS A 303 50.38 -2.35 1.14
C LYS A 303 50.12 -1.80 -0.25
N LYS A 304 50.91 -2.20 -1.25
CA LYS A 304 50.80 -1.75 -2.65
C LYS A 304 49.36 -1.79 -3.18
N GLY A 305 48.66 -2.92 -3.04
CA GLY A 305 47.27 -3.02 -3.50
C GLY A 305 46.28 -2.10 -2.76
N TYR A 306 46.59 -1.70 -1.52
CA TYR A 306 45.79 -0.69 -0.83
C TYR A 306 46.05 0.71 -1.38
N VAL A 307 47.31 1.05 -1.68
CA VAL A 307 47.69 2.33 -2.29
C VAL A 307 46.99 2.53 -3.63
N GLU A 308 46.98 1.52 -4.50
CA GLU A 308 46.29 1.57 -5.80
C GLU A 308 44.78 1.86 -5.63
N ASN A 309 44.14 1.14 -4.70
CA ASN A 309 42.73 1.35 -4.37
C ASN A 309 42.44 2.73 -3.76
N ALA A 310 43.35 3.24 -2.92
CA ALA A 310 43.23 4.56 -2.29
C ALA A 310 43.41 5.68 -3.32
N HIS A 311 44.38 5.52 -4.24
CA HIS A 311 44.62 6.44 -5.34
C HIS A 311 43.40 6.54 -6.27
N TYR A 312 42.85 5.38 -6.69
CA TYR A 312 41.60 5.34 -7.47
C TYR A 312 40.44 6.05 -6.76
N SER A 313 40.24 5.76 -5.47
CA SER A 313 39.19 6.39 -4.67
C SER A 313 39.37 7.91 -4.50
N LEU A 314 40.61 8.38 -4.33
CA LEU A 314 40.91 9.81 -4.29
C LEU A 314 40.63 10.49 -5.64
N GLY A 315 41.01 9.84 -6.75
CA GLY A 315 40.70 10.30 -8.10
C GLY A 315 39.19 10.42 -8.31
N LEU A 316 38.39 9.42 -7.92
CA LEU A 316 36.93 9.48 -8.00
C LEU A 316 36.34 10.61 -7.13
N PHE A 317 36.89 10.84 -5.94
CA PHE A 317 36.47 11.95 -5.08
C PHE A 317 36.72 13.31 -5.73
N LEU A 318 37.92 13.51 -6.29
CA LEU A 318 38.29 14.73 -7.00
C LEU A 318 37.49 14.92 -8.29
N ALA A 319 37.25 13.84 -9.05
CA ALA A 319 36.40 13.86 -10.23
C ALA A 319 34.96 14.27 -9.89
N GLN A 320 34.40 13.82 -8.75
CA GLN A 320 33.08 14.28 -8.29
C GLN A 320 33.03 15.78 -8.06
N TYR A 321 34.07 16.34 -7.44
CA TYR A 321 34.17 17.79 -7.24
C TYR A 321 34.25 18.55 -8.58
N LEU A 322 35.18 18.15 -9.46
CA LEU A 322 35.43 18.84 -10.74
C LEU A 322 34.31 18.65 -11.77
N CYS A 323 33.53 17.57 -11.67
CA CYS A 323 32.35 17.34 -12.50
C CYS A 323 31.07 17.96 -11.93
N ASN A 324 31.16 19.18 -11.38
CA ASN A 324 30.04 19.94 -10.82
C ASN A 324 29.27 19.18 -9.72
N GLY A 325 30.02 18.54 -8.82
CA GLY A 325 29.45 17.84 -7.67
C GLY A 325 28.52 16.70 -8.06
N PHE A 326 28.80 15.98 -9.16
CA PHE A 326 28.02 14.79 -9.48
C PHE A 326 28.15 13.75 -8.35
N ASN A 327 27.17 12.86 -8.18
CA ASN A 327 27.26 11.83 -7.15
C ASN A 327 27.84 10.52 -7.72
N MET A 328 28.14 9.55 -6.86
CA MET A 328 28.67 8.25 -7.27
C MET A 328 27.78 7.50 -8.29
N ALA A 329 26.46 7.70 -8.29
CA ALA A 329 25.59 7.10 -9.32
C ALA A 329 25.73 7.80 -10.67
N ASP A 330 25.94 9.12 -10.68
CA ASP A 330 26.23 9.86 -11.90
C ASP A 330 27.60 9.45 -12.47
N ALA A 331 28.62 9.30 -11.61
CA ALA A 331 29.94 8.78 -12.00
C ALA A 331 29.84 7.36 -12.59
N ALA A 332 29.08 6.47 -11.94
CA ALA A 332 28.87 5.10 -12.39
C ALA A 332 28.19 4.99 -13.76
N GLU A 333 27.33 5.95 -14.11
CA GLU A 333 26.56 5.95 -15.36
C GLU A 333 27.16 6.90 -16.42
N LEU A 334 28.26 7.58 -16.10
CA LEU A 334 28.95 8.48 -17.02
C LEU A 334 29.56 7.66 -18.17
N LYS A 335 29.30 8.11 -19.40
CA LYS A 335 29.77 7.47 -20.62
C LYS A 335 30.47 8.46 -21.54
N TYR A 336 31.41 7.95 -22.32
CA TYR A 336 31.94 8.64 -23.49
C TYR A 336 30.88 8.68 -24.60
N SER A 337 30.00 9.69 -24.53
CA SER A 337 28.91 9.88 -25.48
C SER A 337 29.41 10.43 -26.82
N GLN A 338 28.55 10.45 -27.84
CA GLN A 338 28.87 11.08 -29.13
C GLN A 338 29.34 12.53 -28.95
N PHE A 339 28.68 13.28 -28.06
CA PHE A 339 29.05 14.66 -27.73
C PHE A 339 30.49 14.79 -27.20
N TYR A 340 30.98 13.82 -26.42
CA TYR A 340 32.37 13.84 -25.96
C TYR A 340 33.34 13.81 -27.15
N PHE A 341 33.09 12.97 -28.16
CA PHE A 341 33.92 12.92 -29.37
C PHE A 341 33.75 14.16 -30.25
N ASP A 342 32.51 14.62 -30.46
CA ASP A 342 32.21 15.80 -31.28
C ASP A 342 32.83 17.08 -30.70
N SER A 343 32.92 17.17 -29.36
CA SER A 343 33.59 18.27 -28.67
C SER A 343 35.13 18.21 -28.75
N GLY A 344 35.69 17.25 -29.48
CA GLY A 344 37.13 17.01 -29.52
C GLY A 344 37.68 16.49 -28.19
N ARG A 345 36.89 15.69 -27.47
CA ARG A 345 37.20 15.12 -26.14
C ARG A 345 37.34 16.16 -25.02
N LYS A 346 36.73 17.34 -25.18
CA LYS A 346 36.89 18.48 -24.25
C LYS A 346 35.75 18.66 -23.26
N ALA A 347 34.66 17.90 -23.37
CA ALA A 347 33.53 18.03 -22.46
C ALA A 347 32.74 16.74 -22.30
N PHE A 348 32.18 16.53 -21.10
CA PHE A 348 31.16 15.53 -20.84
C PHE A 348 29.77 16.15 -20.97
N LYS A 349 28.81 15.36 -21.44
CA LYS A 349 27.39 15.69 -21.44
C LYS A 349 26.57 14.53 -20.85
N PHE A 350 25.83 14.80 -19.78
CA PHE A 350 25.00 13.78 -19.11
C PHE A 350 23.77 14.38 -18.42
N LYS A 351 22.81 13.52 -18.06
CA LYS A 351 21.67 13.85 -17.20
C LYS A 351 21.85 13.20 -15.84
N ARG A 352 21.62 13.94 -14.75
CA ARG A 352 21.72 13.39 -13.39
C ARG A 352 20.75 12.25 -13.18
N VAL A 353 21.26 11.11 -12.70
CA VAL A 353 20.50 9.87 -12.53
C VAL A 353 19.30 10.06 -11.60
N LYS A 354 19.46 10.87 -10.55
CA LYS A 354 18.42 11.10 -9.54
C LYS A 354 17.25 11.98 -10.02
N THR A 355 17.50 12.90 -10.96
CA THR A 355 16.54 13.97 -11.33
C THR A 355 16.08 13.90 -12.77
N ARG A 356 16.62 13.00 -13.60
CA ARG A 356 16.30 12.87 -15.01
C ARG A 356 14.79 12.74 -15.35
N ASN A 357 13.97 12.25 -14.41
CA ASN A 357 12.53 12.04 -14.59
C ASN A 357 11.63 13.01 -13.81
N ARG A 358 12.21 14.03 -13.14
CA ARG A 358 11.43 14.98 -12.30
C ARG A 358 10.99 16.24 -13.03
N THR A 359 11.56 16.52 -14.20
CA THR A 359 11.27 17.71 -15.01
C THR A 359 11.16 17.27 -16.45
N GLU A 360 10.11 17.71 -17.17
CA GLU A 360 10.04 17.53 -18.63
C GLU A 360 11.33 18.11 -19.25
N GLY A 361 11.99 17.31 -20.08
CA GLY A 361 13.28 17.65 -20.70
C GLY A 361 14.53 17.24 -19.90
N GLY A 362 14.47 17.21 -18.55
CA GLY A 362 15.55 16.79 -17.65
C GLY A 362 16.88 17.54 -17.89
N GLY A 363 17.20 18.53 -17.05
CA GLY A 363 18.35 19.43 -17.24
C GLY A 363 19.65 18.70 -17.60
N GLU A 364 20.08 18.86 -18.86
CA GLU A 364 21.35 18.35 -19.35
C GLU A 364 22.48 19.16 -18.75
N ILE A 365 23.52 18.45 -18.29
CA ILE A 365 24.71 19.06 -17.72
C ILE A 365 25.84 18.85 -18.72
N ILE A 366 26.50 19.94 -19.08
CA ILE A 366 27.73 19.94 -19.88
C ILE A 366 28.87 20.39 -18.96
N ILE A 367 29.89 19.55 -18.81
CA ILE A 367 31.06 19.82 -17.96
C ILE A 367 32.30 19.90 -18.86
N PRO A 368 33.03 21.03 -18.87
CA PRO A 368 34.31 21.10 -19.57
C PRO A 368 35.38 20.26 -18.85
N ILE A 369 36.21 19.57 -19.63
CA ILE A 369 37.35 18.82 -19.14
C ILE A 369 38.54 19.77 -19.10
N ILE A 370 38.72 20.41 -17.95
CA ILE A 370 39.87 21.26 -17.66
C ILE A 370 41.10 20.42 -17.30
N GLU A 371 42.29 21.01 -17.38
CA GLU A 371 43.56 20.30 -17.16
C GLU A 371 43.60 19.47 -15.85
N PRO A 372 43.13 19.98 -14.69
CA PRO A 372 43.11 19.16 -13.48
C PRO A 372 42.23 17.91 -13.58
N LEU A 373 41.08 18.02 -14.26
CA LEU A 373 40.21 16.87 -14.49
C LEU A 373 40.85 15.89 -15.48
N GLN A 374 41.48 16.40 -16.54
CA GLN A 374 42.18 15.55 -17.51
C GLN A 374 43.25 14.68 -16.85
N LYS A 375 44.10 15.28 -15.99
CA LYS A 375 45.14 14.55 -15.25
C LYS A 375 44.58 13.42 -14.38
N ILE A 376 43.41 13.62 -13.77
CA ILE A 376 42.73 12.57 -13.00
C ILE A 376 42.22 11.47 -13.94
N LEU A 377 41.57 11.83 -15.04
CA LEU A 377 41.03 10.88 -16.00
C LEU A 377 42.12 10.01 -16.62
N ASP A 378 43.28 10.60 -16.92
CA ASP A 378 44.44 9.88 -17.50
C ASP A 378 44.95 8.74 -16.60
N GLU A 379 44.72 8.82 -15.28
CA GLU A 379 45.18 7.79 -14.33
C GLU A 379 44.09 6.80 -13.91
N ILE A 380 42.82 7.22 -13.85
CA ILE A 380 41.75 6.40 -13.26
C ILE A 380 40.55 6.11 -14.17
N ALA A 381 40.44 6.77 -15.33
CA ALA A 381 39.35 6.52 -16.26
C ALA A 381 39.72 5.41 -17.26
N ALA A 382 38.70 4.73 -17.77
CA ALA A 382 38.91 3.78 -18.86
C ALA A 382 39.18 4.51 -20.18
N GLU A 383 39.83 3.80 -21.12
CA GLU A 383 40.07 4.29 -22.47
C GLU A 383 38.78 4.78 -23.16
N PRO A 384 38.80 5.93 -23.86
CA PRO A 384 37.60 6.47 -24.50
C PRO A 384 37.06 5.61 -25.64
N VAL A 385 36.02 4.82 -25.36
CA VAL A 385 35.25 4.05 -26.33
C VAL A 385 33.84 4.60 -26.42
N LEU A 386 33.30 4.79 -27.63
CA LEU A 386 31.94 5.30 -27.85
C LEU A 386 30.91 4.48 -27.06
N ASN A 387 30.13 5.16 -26.22
CA ASN A 387 29.14 4.63 -25.28
C ASN A 387 29.71 3.72 -24.16
N GLY A 388 31.03 3.60 -24.05
CA GLY A 388 31.73 2.97 -22.93
C GLY A 388 31.64 3.83 -21.66
N PHE A 389 31.69 3.18 -20.50
CA PHE A 389 31.69 3.86 -19.21
C PHE A 389 33.04 4.52 -18.94
N VAL A 390 33.03 5.71 -18.36
CA VAL A 390 34.25 6.41 -17.94
C VAL A 390 34.89 5.72 -16.74
N PHE A 391 34.07 5.23 -15.79
CA PHE A 391 34.52 4.54 -14.58
C PHE A 391 33.85 3.15 -14.47
N PRO A 392 34.24 2.17 -15.32
CA PRO A 392 33.57 0.87 -15.39
C PRO A 392 33.69 0.07 -14.09
N ASP A 393 34.75 0.28 -13.30
CA ASP A 393 35.01 -0.46 -12.05
C ASP A 393 33.99 -0.17 -10.95
N ILE A 394 33.23 0.94 -11.03
CA ILE A 394 32.13 1.20 -10.11
C ILE A 394 31.02 0.14 -10.29
N LEU A 395 30.75 -0.25 -11.54
CA LEU A 395 29.66 -1.18 -11.86
C LEU A 395 30.13 -2.61 -12.11
N GLN A 396 31.39 -2.82 -12.51
CA GLN A 396 31.96 -4.14 -12.86
C GLN A 396 30.97 -4.99 -13.69
N GLY A 397 30.43 -4.40 -14.75
CA GLY A 397 29.48 -5.06 -15.66
C GLY A 397 28.05 -5.22 -15.14
N ALA A 398 27.71 -4.69 -13.96
CA ALA A 398 26.34 -4.79 -13.42
C ALA A 398 25.32 -4.08 -14.31
N THR A 399 24.31 -4.82 -14.76
CA THR A 399 23.21 -4.32 -15.59
C THR A 399 21.90 -4.14 -14.81
N HIS A 400 21.63 -5.03 -13.84
CA HIS A 400 20.42 -4.96 -13.01
C HIS A 400 20.49 -3.85 -11.95
N LYS A 401 19.45 -3.02 -11.87
CA LYS A 401 19.41 -1.85 -10.96
C LYS A 401 19.74 -2.15 -9.49
N ALA A 402 19.23 -3.26 -8.94
CA ALA A 402 19.53 -3.65 -7.56
C ALA A 402 21.03 -3.89 -7.34
N ILE A 403 21.68 -4.57 -8.29
CA ILE A 403 23.12 -4.84 -8.24
C ILE A 403 23.90 -3.55 -8.45
N LYS A 404 23.53 -2.72 -9.43
CA LYS A 404 24.14 -1.40 -9.65
C LYS A 404 24.09 -0.56 -8.38
N ARG A 405 22.93 -0.51 -7.70
CA ARG A 405 22.77 0.22 -6.44
C ARG A 405 23.70 -0.29 -5.34
N LYS A 406 23.78 -1.62 -5.14
CA LYS A 406 24.68 -2.22 -4.16
C LYS A 406 26.13 -1.83 -4.43
N ARG A 407 26.56 -1.92 -5.68
CA ARG A 407 27.93 -1.56 -6.08
C ARG A 407 28.23 -0.08 -5.92
N ILE A 408 27.33 0.80 -6.37
CA ILE A 408 27.44 2.26 -6.17
C ILE A 408 27.54 2.58 -4.67
N SER A 409 26.74 1.93 -3.82
CA SER A 409 26.80 2.14 -2.37
C SER A 409 28.11 1.67 -1.78
N GLN A 410 28.59 0.48 -2.18
CA GLN A 410 29.87 -0.07 -1.73
C GLN A 410 31.02 0.84 -2.14
N GLU A 411 31.05 1.30 -3.38
CA GLU A 411 32.13 2.17 -3.86
C GLU A 411 32.10 3.54 -3.20
N ASN A 412 30.90 4.08 -2.93
CA ASN A 412 30.79 5.30 -2.15
C ASN A 412 31.35 5.14 -0.73
N SER A 413 31.14 4.00 -0.08
CA SER A 413 31.74 3.68 1.23
C SER A 413 33.26 3.52 1.12
N ASN A 414 33.76 2.79 0.11
CA ASN A 414 35.19 2.63 -0.13
C ASN A 414 35.88 3.99 -0.29
N VAL A 415 35.31 4.87 -1.12
CA VAL A 415 35.83 6.23 -1.33
C VAL A 415 35.85 7.01 -0.02
N GLN A 416 34.77 6.97 0.75
CA GLN A 416 34.71 7.65 2.04
C GLN A 416 35.82 7.15 2.98
N ASP A 417 35.93 5.84 3.19
CA ASP A 417 36.87 5.26 4.15
C ASP A 417 38.32 5.55 3.75
N ARG A 418 38.65 5.41 2.47
CA ARG A 418 40.02 5.63 1.96
C ARG A 418 40.40 7.11 1.95
N VAL A 419 39.49 8.02 1.57
CA VAL A 419 39.79 9.46 1.61
C VAL A 419 39.95 9.95 3.05
N ILE A 420 39.14 9.45 4.00
CA ILE A 420 39.34 9.72 5.43
C ILE A 420 40.73 9.25 5.87
N LYS A 421 41.12 8.03 5.49
CA LYS A 421 42.45 7.51 5.85
C LYS A 421 43.58 8.32 5.22
N ILE A 422 43.45 8.75 3.97
CA ILE A 422 44.41 9.65 3.32
C ILE A 422 44.52 10.95 4.11
N SER A 423 43.39 11.57 4.48
CA SER A 423 43.42 12.79 5.29
C SER A 423 44.11 12.57 6.64
N GLN A 424 43.89 11.44 7.29
CA GLN A 424 44.48 11.13 8.60
C GLN A 424 45.98 10.79 8.54
N ASP A 425 46.42 10.09 7.51
CA ASP A 425 47.79 9.57 7.45
C ASP A 425 48.72 10.46 6.60
N VAL A 426 48.18 11.36 5.78
CA VAL A 426 48.96 12.20 4.84
C VAL A 426 48.82 13.70 5.13
N LEU A 427 47.64 14.15 5.56
CA LEU A 427 47.36 15.58 5.74
C LEU A 427 47.43 16.05 7.21
N ASN A 428 47.57 15.12 8.16
CA ASN A 428 47.70 15.42 9.59
C ASN A 428 49.08 15.99 9.95
#